data_AF-S8AJH2-F1
#
_entry.id   AF-S8AJH2-F1
#
_cell.length_a   1.000
_cell.length_b   1.000
_cell.length_c   1.000
_cell.angle_alpha   90.00
_cell.angle_beta   90.00
_cell.angle_gamma   90.00
#
_symmetry.space_group_name_H-M   'P 1'
#
loop_
_entity.id
_entity.type
_entity.pdbx_description
1 polymer ?
#
loop_
_entity_poly.entity_id
_entity_poly.type
_entity_poly.pdbx_seq_one_letter_code
_entity_poly.pdbx_strand_id
1 'polypeptide(L)'
;MGPALKFRKTPKVEEVNFDPAAREEFLTGFRKRKQQRIKHAQEIAAKRAKEEKRIDRQKIREERAAEFQRAIEEHKRQLKLLKAEDTSDNDDNNSGSDEESDDEWQGFEEPPAVDYEAEYIDEDKYTTVTVEEIDSSREGLRKSILGEDSDEENKAKAEAAAKRRAEEEAEAARLLKKRKATTDKPKKKKKQFRYESKQDRKLAAAKQRLSKAKKAKARREK
;
A
#
# COMPACT_ATOMS: atom_id res chain seq x y z
N MET A 1 34.97 23.20 28.18
CA MET A 1 35.88 23.21 27.02
C MET A 1 35.32 22.24 25.98
N GLY A 2 34.83 22.74 24.84
CA GLY A 2 34.37 21.89 23.73
C GLY A 2 35.56 21.27 22.98
N PRO A 3 35.38 20.15 22.25
CA PRO A 3 36.49 19.48 21.58
C PRO A 3 37.08 20.39 20.50
N ALA A 4 38.41 20.52 20.50
CA ALA A 4 39.13 21.32 19.53
C ALA A 4 38.86 20.82 18.11
N LEU A 5 38.42 21.72 17.23
CA LEU A 5 38.25 21.47 15.80
C LEU A 5 39.64 21.28 15.18
N LYS A 6 40.11 20.03 15.14
CA LYS A 6 41.32 19.67 14.40
C LYS A 6 41.03 19.82 12.92
N PHE A 7 41.36 20.99 12.35
CA PHE A 7 41.39 21.15 10.89
C PHE A 7 42.41 20.15 10.34
N ARG A 8 41.92 19.17 9.57
CA ARG A 8 42.78 18.22 8.87
C ARG A 8 43.56 19.02 7.82
N LYS A 9 44.88 19.12 7.98
CA LYS A 9 45.77 19.66 6.95
C LYS A 9 45.65 18.75 5.73
N THR A 10 45.09 19.25 4.64
CA THR A 10 45.09 18.54 3.36
C THR A 10 46.51 18.52 2.81
N PRO A 11 46.99 17.40 2.25
CA PRO A 11 48.32 17.35 1.66
C PRO A 11 48.42 18.39 0.53
N LYS A 12 49.58 19.06 0.45
CA LYS A 12 49.91 19.92 -0.69
C LYS A 12 50.06 19.02 -1.91
N VAL A 13 49.30 19.29 -2.96
CA VAL A 13 49.40 18.56 -4.22
C VAL A 13 50.60 19.15 -4.97
N GLU A 14 51.60 18.32 -5.28
CA GLU A 14 52.85 18.74 -5.92
C GLU A 14 52.67 19.04 -7.43
N GLU A 15 51.74 18.33 -8.10
CA GLU A 15 51.45 18.51 -9.53
C GLU A 15 49.94 18.44 -9.80
N VAL A 16 49.42 19.39 -10.58
CA VAL A 16 48.00 19.44 -10.98
C VAL A 16 47.88 19.03 -12.45
N ASN A 17 47.52 17.77 -12.70
CA ASN A 17 47.19 17.31 -14.05
C ASN A 17 45.77 17.76 -14.43
N PHE A 18 45.67 18.57 -15.48
CA PHE A 18 44.40 19.05 -16.03
C PHE A 18 43.90 18.09 -17.11
N ASP A 19 43.18 17.05 -16.69
CA ASP A 19 42.50 16.15 -17.61
C ASP A 19 41.14 16.76 -18.04
N PRO A 20 40.94 17.07 -19.35
CA PRO A 20 39.68 17.61 -19.83
C PRO A 20 38.49 16.67 -19.56
N ALA A 21 38.68 15.35 -19.58
CA ALA A 21 37.60 14.40 -19.30
C ALA A 21 37.14 14.51 -17.84
N ALA A 22 38.08 14.59 -16.90
CA ALA A 22 37.78 14.80 -15.48
C ALA A 22 37.09 16.15 -15.23
N ARG A 23 37.42 17.18 -16.02
CA ARG A 23 36.75 18.48 -15.98
C ARG A 23 35.30 18.40 -16.45
N GLU A 24 35.02 17.69 -17.54
CA GLU A 24 33.67 17.45 -18.03
C GLU A 24 32.82 16.67 -17.03
N GLU A 25 33.40 15.65 -16.39
CA GLU A 25 32.76 14.91 -15.32
C GLU A 25 32.52 15.75 -14.07
N PHE A 26 33.43 16.66 -13.73
CA PHE A 26 33.26 17.58 -12.61
C PHE A 26 32.13 18.57 -12.87
N LEU A 27 32.06 19.15 -14.09
CA LEU A 27 31.02 20.10 -14.50
C LEU A 27 29.64 19.44 -14.62
N THR A 28 29.55 18.24 -15.19
CA THR A 28 28.28 17.48 -15.32
C THR A 28 27.94 16.68 -14.05
N GLY A 29 28.90 16.53 -13.14
CA GLY A 29 28.85 15.65 -11.99
C GLY A 29 27.80 16.04 -10.96
N PHE A 30 27.37 17.30 -10.88
CA PHE A 30 26.29 17.69 -9.97
C PHE A 30 24.95 17.03 -10.37
N ARG A 31 24.63 17.01 -11.68
CA ARG A 31 23.45 16.32 -12.19
C ARG A 31 23.56 14.82 -12.00
N LYS A 32 24.73 14.23 -12.28
CA LYS A 32 25.02 12.80 -12.03
C LYS A 32 24.83 12.44 -10.56
N ARG A 33 25.44 13.18 -9.62
CA ARG A 33 25.32 12.98 -8.16
C ARG A 33 23.89 13.20 -7.65
N LYS A 34 23.15 14.15 -8.23
CA LYS A 34 21.74 14.39 -7.88
C LYS A 34 20.88 13.20 -8.32
N GLN A 35 21.08 12.71 -9.55
CA GLN A 35 20.39 11.53 -10.05
C GLN A 35 20.76 10.27 -9.25
N GLN A 36 22.04 10.07 -8.93
CA GLN A 36 22.49 8.97 -8.05
C GLN A 36 21.83 9.03 -6.67
N ARG A 37 21.74 10.21 -6.05
CA ARG A 37 21.02 10.37 -4.77
C ARG A 37 19.54 10.03 -4.89
N ILE A 38 18.89 10.46 -5.97
CA ILE A 38 17.47 10.13 -6.23
C ILE A 38 17.30 8.63 -6.43
N LYS A 39 18.13 7.99 -7.26
CA LYS A 39 18.11 6.53 -7.49
C LYS A 39 18.35 5.75 -6.20
N HIS A 40 19.36 6.12 -5.43
CA HIS A 40 19.65 5.49 -4.15
C HIS A 40 18.49 5.63 -3.15
N ALA A 41 17.83 6.78 -3.10
CA ALA A 41 16.63 6.96 -2.28
C ALA A 41 15.47 6.07 -2.74
N GLN A 42 15.27 5.93 -4.05
CA GLN A 42 14.28 5.02 -4.64
C GLN A 42 14.60 3.55 -4.32
N GLU A 43 15.87 3.15 -4.43
CA GLU A 43 16.33 1.80 -4.10
C GLU A 43 16.12 1.45 -2.63
N ILE A 44 16.42 2.37 -1.71
CA ILE A 44 16.15 2.17 -0.27
C ILE A 44 14.65 2.05 -0.02
N ALA A 45 13.83 2.89 -0.64
CA ALA A 45 12.38 2.82 -0.50
C ALA A 45 11.84 1.48 -1.02
N ALA A 46 12.33 1.01 -2.17
CA ALA A 46 11.96 -0.28 -2.72
C ALA A 46 12.40 -1.47 -1.85
N LYS A 47 13.60 -1.41 -1.25
CA LYS A 47 14.08 -2.44 -0.31
C LYS A 47 13.20 -2.51 0.93
N ARG A 48 12.91 -1.36 1.56
CA ARG A 48 12.02 -1.29 2.73
C ARG A 48 10.62 -1.80 2.43
N ALA A 49 10.03 -1.40 1.30
CA ALA A 49 8.70 -1.87 0.91
C ALA A 49 8.65 -3.40 0.69
N LYS A 50 9.74 -4.01 0.20
CA LYS A 50 9.84 -5.47 0.08
C LYS A 50 9.96 -6.16 1.44
N GLU A 51 10.76 -5.59 2.34
CA GLU A 51 10.93 -6.09 3.72
C GLU A 51 9.61 -6.00 4.50
N GLU A 52 8.91 -4.88 4.43
CA GLU A 52 7.59 -4.68 5.04
C GLU A 52 6.57 -5.71 4.51
N LYS A 53 6.47 -5.88 3.19
CA LYS A 53 5.60 -6.92 2.60
C LYS A 53 5.96 -8.34 3.05
N ARG A 54 7.25 -8.63 3.27
CA ARG A 54 7.68 -9.94 3.76
C ARG A 54 7.25 -10.14 5.22
N ILE A 55 7.42 -9.13 6.05
CA ILE A 55 7.00 -9.14 7.46
C ILE A 55 5.49 -9.28 7.56
N ASP A 56 4.73 -8.54 6.75
CA ASP A 56 3.27 -8.61 6.75
C ASP A 56 2.77 -10.00 6.35
N ARG A 57 3.40 -10.62 5.33
CA ARG A 57 3.09 -12.01 4.97
C ARG A 57 3.45 -13.01 6.07
N GLN A 58 4.53 -12.78 6.82
CA GLN A 58 4.88 -13.62 7.96
C GLN A 58 3.84 -13.49 9.07
N LYS A 59 3.46 -12.26 9.43
CA LYS A 59 2.40 -11.99 10.42
C LYS A 59 1.09 -12.66 10.05
N ILE A 60 0.63 -12.52 8.80
CA ILE A 60 -0.61 -13.16 8.35
C ILE A 60 -0.53 -14.69 8.49
N ARG A 61 0.62 -15.30 8.21
CA ARG A 61 0.79 -16.76 8.39
C ARG A 61 0.80 -17.16 9.86
N GLU A 62 1.47 -16.38 10.71
CA GLU A 62 1.50 -16.60 12.15
C GLU A 62 0.12 -16.43 12.78
N GLU A 63 -0.63 -15.40 12.37
CA GLU A 63 -2.02 -15.15 12.77
C GLU A 63 -2.91 -16.33 12.39
N ARG A 64 -2.89 -16.78 11.12
CA ARG A 64 -3.66 -17.95 10.69
C ARG A 64 -3.28 -19.23 11.43
N ALA A 65 -1.98 -19.44 11.67
CA ALA A 65 -1.52 -20.62 12.41
C ALA A 65 -2.00 -20.59 13.87
N ALA A 66 -1.96 -19.42 14.51
CA ALA A 66 -2.46 -19.23 15.87
C ALA A 66 -3.99 -19.38 15.95
N GLU A 67 -4.73 -18.84 14.97
CA GLU A 67 -6.18 -19.03 14.85
C GLU A 67 -6.55 -20.51 14.68
N PHE A 68 -5.83 -21.23 13.83
CA PHE A 68 -6.03 -22.67 13.64
C PHE A 68 -5.74 -23.47 14.92
N GLN A 69 -4.66 -23.13 15.64
CA GLN A 69 -4.36 -23.76 16.93
C GLN A 69 -5.47 -23.50 17.96
N ARG A 70 -5.96 -22.26 18.05
CA ARG A 70 -7.09 -21.92 18.93
C ARG A 70 -8.35 -22.70 18.56
N ALA A 71 -8.68 -22.79 17.27
CA ALA A 71 -9.82 -23.56 16.81
C ALA A 71 -9.70 -25.06 17.17
N ILE A 72 -8.51 -25.65 17.04
CA ILE A 72 -8.27 -27.04 17.49
C ILE A 72 -8.43 -27.17 19.00
N GLU A 73 -7.90 -26.24 19.79
CA GLU A 73 -8.02 -26.26 21.24
C GLU A 73 -9.48 -26.13 21.69
N GLU A 74 -10.25 -25.24 21.06
CA GLU A 74 -11.69 -25.06 21.30
C GLU A 74 -12.47 -26.31 20.92
N HIS A 75 -12.20 -26.90 19.75
CA HIS A 75 -12.81 -28.16 19.33
C HIS A 75 -12.49 -29.31 20.30
N LYS A 76 -11.23 -29.43 20.73
CA LYS A 76 -10.84 -30.40 21.77
C LYS A 76 -11.55 -30.16 23.10
N ARG A 77 -11.80 -28.90 23.47
CA ARG A 77 -12.59 -28.58 24.69
C ARG A 77 -14.05 -28.98 24.52
N GLN A 78 -14.66 -28.71 23.37
CA GLN A 78 -16.04 -29.11 23.07
C GLN A 78 -16.20 -30.64 23.09
N LEU A 79 -15.29 -31.39 22.46
CA LEU A 79 -15.30 -32.85 22.51
C LEU A 79 -15.13 -33.40 23.93
N LYS A 80 -14.30 -32.75 24.77
CA LYS A 80 -14.16 -33.12 26.18
C LYS A 80 -15.44 -32.85 26.98
N LEU A 81 -16.14 -31.75 26.70
CA LEU A 81 -17.42 -31.44 27.34
C LEU A 81 -18.49 -32.46 26.95
N LEU A 82 -18.63 -32.74 25.66
CA LEU A 82 -19.56 -33.77 25.16
C LEU A 82 -19.25 -35.14 25.76
N LYS A 83 -17.97 -35.56 25.76
CA LYS A 83 -17.57 -36.83 26.37
C LYS A 83 -17.86 -36.88 27.88
N ALA A 84 -17.71 -35.77 28.59
CA ALA A 84 -18.01 -35.71 30.02
C ALA A 84 -19.53 -35.77 30.29
N GLU A 85 -20.34 -35.15 29.43
CA GLU A 85 -21.80 -35.18 29.50
C GLU A 85 -22.37 -36.57 29.16
N ASP A 86 -21.82 -37.24 28.14
CA ASP A 86 -22.17 -38.62 27.76
C ASP A 86 -21.83 -39.63 28.89
N THR A 87 -20.71 -39.43 29.60
CA THR A 87 -20.34 -40.26 30.76
C THR A 87 -21.14 -39.96 32.02
N SER A 88 -21.93 -38.88 32.06
CA SER A 88 -22.79 -38.53 33.19
C SER A 88 -24.21 -39.11 33.07
N ASP A 89 -24.63 -39.58 31.89
CA ASP A 89 -25.98 -40.09 31.61
C ASP A 89 -25.99 -41.59 31.21
N ASN A 90 -24.84 -42.25 31.23
CA ASN A 90 -24.70 -43.66 30.81
C ASN A 90 -23.99 -44.51 31.87
N ASP A 91 -24.65 -44.68 33.02
CA ASP A 91 -24.40 -45.76 33.99
C ASP A 91 -25.59 -46.73 34.04
N ASP A 92 -26.22 -47.00 32.88
CA ASP A 92 -27.10 -48.16 32.77
C ASP A 92 -27.22 -48.65 31.32
N ASN A 93 -26.62 -49.83 31.08
CA ASN A 93 -26.89 -50.75 29.98
C ASN A 93 -26.78 -50.25 28.53
N ASN A 94 -25.64 -50.53 27.88
CA ASN A 94 -25.68 -51.41 26.70
C ASN A 94 -24.32 -52.06 26.41
N SER A 95 -24.15 -53.29 26.87
CA SER A 95 -23.24 -54.26 26.28
C SER A 95 -23.82 -54.68 24.93
N GLY A 96 -23.41 -54.02 23.84
CA GLY A 96 -23.96 -54.28 22.51
C GLY A 96 -22.91 -54.12 21.41
N SER A 97 -22.34 -55.27 21.04
CA SER A 97 -21.79 -55.56 19.71
C SER A 97 -20.68 -54.64 19.20
N ASP A 98 -19.45 -55.08 19.47
CA ASP A 98 -18.29 -54.86 18.60
C ASP A 98 -18.51 -55.65 17.30
N GLU A 99 -19.41 -55.17 16.46
CA GLU A 99 -19.41 -55.52 15.03
C GLU A 99 -18.53 -54.47 14.37
N GLU A 100 -17.30 -54.88 14.04
CA GLU A 100 -16.49 -54.30 12.97
C GLU A 100 -17.34 -54.28 11.70
N SER A 101 -18.21 -53.28 11.59
CA SER A 101 -18.74 -52.84 10.31
C SER A 101 -17.55 -52.24 9.59
N ASP A 102 -16.87 -53.10 8.86
CA ASP A 102 -15.93 -52.79 7.78
C ASP A 102 -16.71 -52.07 6.66
N ASP A 103 -17.39 -50.97 7.02
CA ASP A 103 -17.87 -49.95 6.09
C ASP A 103 -16.63 -49.17 5.63
N GLU A 104 -15.75 -49.91 4.95
CA GLU A 104 -14.68 -49.41 4.12
C GLU A 104 -15.33 -48.36 3.23
N TRP A 105 -15.05 -47.10 3.56
CA TRP A 105 -15.60 -45.93 2.92
C TRP A 105 -15.53 -46.11 1.39
N GLN A 106 -16.66 -46.53 0.81
CA GLN A 106 -16.84 -46.63 -0.62
C GLN A 106 -16.93 -45.18 -1.08
N GLY A 107 -15.77 -44.63 -1.45
CA GLY A 107 -15.66 -43.26 -1.93
C GLY A 107 -16.78 -42.95 -2.92
N PHE A 108 -17.24 -41.69 -2.90
CA PHE A 108 -18.32 -41.22 -3.76
C PHE A 108 -18.20 -41.81 -5.17
N GLU A 109 -19.31 -42.32 -5.72
CA GLU A 109 -19.36 -42.75 -7.12
C GLU A 109 -18.73 -41.66 -7.97
N GLU A 110 -17.63 -42.01 -8.65
CA GLU A 110 -16.91 -41.10 -9.51
C GLU A 110 -17.93 -40.60 -10.54
N PRO A 111 -18.29 -39.31 -10.51
CA PRO A 111 -19.26 -38.79 -11.46
C PRO A 111 -18.73 -39.08 -12.86
N PRO A 112 -19.60 -39.42 -13.83
CA PRO A 112 -19.17 -39.72 -15.19
C PRO A 112 -18.23 -38.62 -15.64
N ALA A 113 -17.07 -38.99 -16.22
CA ALA A 113 -16.01 -38.07 -16.61
C ALA A 113 -16.64 -36.89 -17.38
N VAL A 114 -16.86 -35.79 -16.66
CA VAL A 114 -17.28 -34.55 -17.26
C VAL A 114 -16.06 -34.12 -18.03
N ASP A 115 -16.16 -34.04 -19.35
CA ASP A 115 -15.12 -33.45 -20.18
C ASP A 115 -14.87 -32.03 -19.66
N TYR A 116 -13.88 -31.87 -18.77
CA TYR A 116 -13.46 -30.58 -18.21
C TYR A 116 -12.79 -29.69 -19.27
N GLU A 117 -12.78 -30.14 -20.53
CA GLU A 117 -12.51 -29.36 -21.74
C GLU A 117 -13.75 -28.61 -22.25
N ALA A 118 -14.88 -28.65 -21.54
CA ALA A 118 -15.82 -27.54 -21.58
C ALA A 118 -15.14 -26.34 -20.92
N GLU A 119 -14.28 -25.67 -21.68
CA GLU A 119 -13.71 -24.37 -21.34
C GLU A 119 -14.87 -23.52 -20.81
N TYR A 120 -14.82 -23.19 -19.51
CA TYR A 120 -15.66 -22.17 -18.96
C TYR A 120 -15.22 -20.87 -19.63
N ILE A 121 -15.81 -20.59 -20.79
CA ILE A 121 -15.67 -19.28 -21.39
C ILE A 121 -16.53 -18.38 -20.52
N ASP A 122 -15.86 -17.57 -19.69
CA ASP A 122 -16.52 -16.50 -18.96
C ASP A 122 -17.50 -15.80 -19.92
N GLU A 123 -18.74 -15.59 -19.47
CA GLU A 123 -19.79 -14.91 -20.24
C GLU A 123 -19.35 -13.49 -20.69
N ASP A 124 -18.28 -12.95 -20.08
CA ASP A 124 -17.62 -11.69 -20.43
C ASP A 124 -16.58 -11.78 -21.57
N LYS A 125 -16.25 -12.98 -22.08
CA LYS A 125 -15.22 -13.19 -23.13
C LYS A 125 -15.75 -13.32 -24.55
N TYR A 126 -17.06 -13.46 -24.76
CA TYR A 126 -17.67 -13.40 -26.09
C TYR A 126 -18.38 -12.07 -26.31
N THR A 127 -17.66 -11.09 -26.85
CA THR A 127 -18.35 -10.01 -27.58
C THR A 127 -18.77 -10.57 -28.93
N THR A 128 -20.07 -10.68 -29.19
CA THR A 128 -20.57 -11.03 -30.51
C THR A 128 -20.17 -9.94 -31.49
N VAL A 129 -19.34 -10.30 -32.48
CA VAL A 129 -18.94 -9.40 -33.56
C VAL A 129 -20.01 -9.48 -34.65
N THR A 130 -20.89 -8.48 -34.71
CA THR A 130 -21.81 -8.31 -35.82
C THR A 130 -21.07 -7.63 -36.97
N VAL A 131 -20.99 -8.29 -38.12
CA VAL A 131 -20.40 -7.73 -39.33
C VAL A 131 -21.52 -7.06 -40.12
N GLU A 132 -21.61 -5.73 -40.02
CA GLU A 132 -22.51 -4.91 -40.81
C GLU A 132 -21.75 -4.33 -42.01
N GLU A 133 -22.36 -4.38 -43.20
CA GLU A 133 -21.78 -3.84 -44.43
C GLU A 133 -21.78 -2.31 -44.37
N ILE A 134 -20.62 -1.69 -44.14
CA ILE A 134 -20.47 -0.23 -44.15
C ILE A 134 -20.30 0.25 -45.60
N ASP A 135 -21.13 1.21 -46.02
CA ASP A 135 -20.96 1.92 -47.29
C ASP A 135 -19.62 2.69 -47.32
N SER A 136 -18.79 2.47 -48.35
CA SER A 136 -17.40 2.97 -48.42
C SER A 136 -17.29 4.49 -48.65
N SER A 137 -18.41 5.18 -48.70
CA SER A 137 -18.48 6.63 -48.83
C SER A 137 -18.01 7.34 -47.54
N ARG A 138 -17.48 8.56 -47.68
CA ARG A 138 -16.95 9.35 -46.53
C ARG A 138 -18.02 9.67 -45.47
N GLU A 139 -19.29 9.63 -45.84
CA GLU A 139 -20.42 9.82 -44.94
C GLU A 139 -20.83 8.51 -44.25
N GLY A 140 -20.79 7.36 -44.95
CA GLY A 140 -21.04 6.04 -44.37
C GLY A 140 -20.07 5.70 -43.23
N LEU A 141 -18.78 6.02 -43.41
CA LEU A 141 -17.76 5.84 -42.35
C LEU A 141 -17.96 6.79 -41.15
N ARG A 142 -18.53 7.97 -41.36
CA ARG A 142 -18.83 8.90 -40.26
C ARG A 142 -20.02 8.43 -39.44
N LYS A 143 -21.07 7.91 -40.09
CA LYS A 143 -22.25 7.37 -39.42
C LYS A 143 -21.90 6.15 -38.57
N SER A 144 -21.07 5.23 -39.06
CA SER A 144 -20.69 4.03 -38.28
C SER A 144 -19.85 4.37 -37.04
N ILE A 145 -18.99 5.40 -37.09
CA ILE A 145 -18.19 5.84 -35.94
C ILE A 145 -19.04 6.56 -34.89
N LEU A 146 -20.10 7.26 -35.31
CA LEU A 146 -20.92 8.10 -34.43
C LEU A 146 -22.21 7.43 -33.93
N GLY A 147 -22.61 6.29 -34.52
CA GLY A 147 -23.84 5.55 -34.22
C GLY A 147 -25.11 6.31 -34.66
N GLU A 148 -26.04 5.67 -35.35
CA GLU A 148 -27.21 6.36 -35.94
C GLU A 148 -28.34 6.67 -34.93
N ASP A 149 -28.23 6.27 -33.66
CA ASP A 149 -29.17 6.63 -32.58
C ASP A 149 -28.70 7.84 -31.72
N SER A 150 -27.74 8.60 -32.24
CA SER A 150 -26.91 9.55 -31.49
C SER A 150 -27.48 10.95 -31.35
N ASP A 151 -28.68 11.26 -31.88
CA ASP A 151 -29.17 12.65 -31.88
C ASP A 151 -30.20 12.97 -30.78
N GLU A 152 -30.98 12.00 -30.29
CA GLU A 152 -31.96 12.25 -29.21
C GLU A 152 -31.50 11.81 -27.81
N GLU A 153 -30.75 10.72 -27.67
CA GLU A 153 -30.27 10.25 -26.36
C GLU A 153 -29.01 11.00 -25.88
N ASN A 154 -28.20 11.55 -26.80
CA ASN A 154 -27.02 12.32 -26.43
C ASN A 154 -27.34 13.68 -25.84
N LYS A 155 -28.54 14.24 -26.05
CA LYS A 155 -28.92 15.48 -25.38
C LYS A 155 -29.20 15.25 -23.89
N ALA A 156 -29.85 14.14 -23.55
CA ALA A 156 -30.12 13.73 -22.18
C ALA A 156 -28.85 13.22 -21.46
N LYS A 157 -27.99 12.44 -22.15
CA LYS A 157 -26.69 11.99 -21.61
C LYS A 157 -25.68 13.14 -21.52
N ALA A 158 -25.68 14.11 -22.44
CA ALA A 158 -24.85 15.31 -22.32
C ALA A 158 -25.32 16.23 -21.20
N GLU A 159 -26.62 16.39 -20.96
CA GLU A 159 -27.13 17.13 -19.78
C GLU A 159 -26.85 16.41 -18.46
N ALA A 160 -26.97 15.08 -18.41
CA ALA A 160 -26.62 14.29 -17.23
C ALA A 160 -25.10 14.27 -16.97
N ALA A 161 -24.29 14.19 -18.03
CA ALA A 161 -22.83 14.30 -17.94
C ALA A 161 -22.38 15.73 -17.59
N ALA A 162 -23.10 16.76 -18.06
CA ALA A 162 -22.86 18.14 -17.68
C ALA A 162 -23.24 18.41 -16.21
N LYS A 163 -24.34 17.82 -15.71
CA LYS A 163 -24.71 17.88 -14.29
C LYS A 163 -23.71 17.12 -13.41
N ARG A 164 -23.27 15.93 -13.82
CA ARG A 164 -22.22 15.16 -13.11
C ARG A 164 -20.87 15.87 -13.12
N ARG A 165 -20.47 16.47 -14.24
CA ARG A 165 -19.26 17.30 -14.32
C ARG A 165 -19.38 18.58 -13.49
N ALA A 166 -20.55 19.20 -13.44
CA ALA A 166 -20.79 20.37 -12.58
C ALA A 166 -20.79 20.00 -11.09
N GLU A 167 -21.32 18.83 -10.71
CA GLU A 167 -21.25 18.32 -9.34
C GLU A 167 -19.84 17.90 -8.96
N GLU A 168 -19.09 17.26 -9.86
CA GLU A 168 -17.69 16.87 -9.65
C GLU A 168 -16.77 18.10 -9.62
N GLU A 169 -17.04 19.13 -10.43
CA GLU A 169 -16.34 20.41 -10.38
C GLU A 169 -16.73 21.22 -9.14
N ALA A 170 -17.98 21.14 -8.67
CA ALA A 170 -18.41 21.74 -7.41
C ALA A 170 -17.81 21.02 -6.18
N GLU A 171 -17.69 19.70 -6.21
CA GLU A 171 -17.06 18.87 -5.17
C GLU A 171 -15.54 19.09 -5.17
N ALA A 172 -14.90 19.12 -6.34
CA ALA A 172 -13.50 19.51 -6.50
C ALA A 172 -13.26 20.95 -6.04
N ALA A 173 -14.15 21.90 -6.35
CA ALA A 173 -14.08 23.27 -5.86
C ALA A 173 -14.29 23.35 -4.34
N ARG A 174 -15.14 22.48 -3.77
CA ARG A 174 -15.36 22.38 -2.32
C ARG A 174 -14.15 21.75 -1.62
N LEU A 175 -13.51 20.74 -2.20
CA LEU A 175 -12.24 20.16 -1.76
C LEU A 175 -11.08 21.15 -1.87
N LEU A 176 -11.01 21.94 -2.95
CA LEU A 176 -10.05 23.03 -3.13
C LEU A 176 -10.29 24.16 -2.11
N LYS A 177 -11.54 24.50 -1.81
CA LYS A 177 -11.90 25.44 -0.73
C LYS A 177 -11.58 24.87 0.66
N LYS A 178 -11.77 23.58 0.90
CA LYS A 178 -11.37 22.89 2.16
C LYS A 178 -9.84 22.89 2.33
N ARG A 179 -9.10 22.63 1.24
CA ARG A 179 -7.63 22.74 1.21
C ARG A 179 -7.17 24.18 1.44
N LYS A 180 -7.85 25.18 0.86
CA LYS A 180 -7.59 26.61 1.15
C LYS A 180 -7.97 27.01 2.59
N ALA A 181 -9.04 26.46 3.17
CA ALA A 181 -9.42 26.68 4.57
C ALA A 181 -8.39 26.11 5.56
N THR A 182 -7.66 25.04 5.19
CA THR A 182 -6.50 24.58 5.99
C THR A 182 -5.26 25.47 5.83
N THR A 183 -5.23 26.33 4.81
CA THR A 183 -4.21 27.37 4.60
C THR A 183 -4.59 28.75 5.14
N ASP A 184 -5.82 28.92 5.66
CA ASP A 184 -6.22 30.10 6.46
C ASP A 184 -5.60 30.10 7.86
N LYS A 185 -4.87 29.03 8.22
CA LYS A 185 -3.89 29.13 9.30
C LYS A 185 -2.87 30.18 8.87
N PRO A 186 -2.78 31.32 9.57
CA PRO A 186 -1.96 32.45 9.13
C PRO A 186 -0.56 31.93 8.84
N LYS A 187 -0.13 32.05 7.57
CA LYS A 187 1.23 31.68 7.15
C LYS A 187 2.17 32.33 8.14
N LYS A 188 2.93 31.53 8.89
CA LYS A 188 3.87 32.05 9.89
C LYS A 188 4.77 33.04 9.16
N LYS A 189 4.62 34.33 9.46
CA LYS A 189 5.47 35.37 8.89
C LYS A 189 6.90 34.91 9.06
N LYS A 190 7.72 35.01 8.00
CA LYS A 190 9.16 34.76 8.10
C LYS A 190 9.61 35.49 9.37
N LYS A 191 10.21 34.77 10.31
CA LYS A 191 10.67 35.38 11.56
C LYS A 191 11.63 36.47 11.13
N GLN A 192 11.18 37.71 11.21
CA GLN A 192 12.09 38.84 11.20
C GLN A 192 13.08 38.51 12.31
N PHE A 193 14.37 38.52 12.01
CA PHE A 193 15.47 38.30 12.94
C PHE A 193 15.50 39.46 13.94
N ARG A 194 14.42 39.58 14.71
CA ARG A 194 14.34 40.35 15.93
C ARG A 194 14.82 39.40 17.01
N TYR A 195 15.73 39.89 17.83
CA TYR A 195 16.11 39.18 19.04
C TYR A 195 14.84 38.87 19.81
N GLU A 196 14.65 37.58 20.11
CA GLU A 196 13.67 37.15 21.09
C GLU A 196 13.81 37.98 22.37
N SER A 197 12.69 38.25 23.04
CA SER A 197 12.69 38.98 24.30
C SER A 197 13.61 38.26 25.31
N LYS A 198 14.13 38.98 26.31
CA LYS A 198 14.99 38.36 27.34
C LYS A 198 14.30 37.16 28.03
N GLN A 199 12.98 37.20 28.16
CA GLN A 199 12.19 36.11 28.76
C GLN A 199 12.09 34.91 27.82
N ASP A 200 11.79 35.14 26.54
CA ASP A 200 11.73 34.07 25.52
C ASP A 200 13.08 33.37 25.37
N ARG A 201 14.18 34.13 25.39
CA ARG A 201 15.56 33.58 25.39
C ARG A 201 15.82 32.65 26.56
N LYS A 202 15.37 33.04 27.77
CA LYS A 202 15.53 32.20 28.96
C LYS A 202 14.72 30.91 28.84
N LEU A 203 13.48 30.98 28.33
CA LEU A 203 12.64 29.81 28.10
C LEU A 203 13.21 28.88 27.02
N ALA A 204 13.72 29.43 25.92
CA ALA A 204 14.38 28.66 24.86
C ALA A 204 15.66 27.99 25.38
N ALA A 205 16.48 28.71 26.15
CA ALA A 205 17.68 28.16 26.78
C ALA A 205 17.33 27.03 27.77
N ALA A 206 16.28 27.19 28.58
CA ALA A 206 15.81 26.15 29.49
C ALA A 206 15.37 24.88 28.73
N LYS A 207 14.59 25.03 27.65
CA LYS A 207 14.15 23.92 26.78
C LYS A 207 15.34 23.20 26.14
N GLN A 208 16.34 23.94 25.67
CA GLN A 208 17.55 23.35 25.11
C GLN A 208 18.38 22.60 26.16
N ARG A 209 18.51 23.14 27.39
CA ARG A 209 19.20 22.46 28.49
C ARG A 209 18.53 21.15 28.86
N LEU A 210 17.20 21.13 28.97
CA LEU A 210 16.43 19.92 29.23
C LEU A 210 16.59 18.88 28.11
N SER A 211 16.52 19.29 26.84
CA SER A 211 16.72 18.38 25.70
C SER A 211 18.13 17.78 25.70
N LYS A 212 19.16 18.59 25.95
CA LYS A 212 20.55 18.12 26.04
C LYS A 212 20.75 17.18 27.23
N ALA A 213 20.16 17.49 28.38
CA ALA A 213 20.23 16.64 29.57
C ALA A 213 19.58 15.27 29.32
N LYS A 214 18.38 15.23 28.71
CA LYS A 214 17.72 13.97 28.31
C LYS A 214 18.59 13.14 27.37
N LYS A 215 19.16 13.77 26.33
CA LYS A 215 20.07 13.09 25.40
C LYS A 215 21.36 12.61 26.06
N ALA A 216 21.87 13.33 27.06
CA ALA A 216 23.04 12.91 27.80
C ALA A 216 22.76 11.72 28.73
N LYS A 217 21.61 11.70 29.42
CA LYS A 217 21.17 10.55 30.21
C LYS A 217 21.01 9.29 29.35
N ALA A 218 20.32 9.40 28.22
CA ALA A 218 20.16 8.30 27.27
C ALA A 218 21.49 7.75 26.70
N ARG A 219 22.57 8.55 26.69
CA ARG A 219 23.91 8.10 26.30
C ARG A 219 24.70 7.47 27.45
N ARG A 220 24.34 7.74 28.69
CA ARG A 220 24.97 7.14 29.88
C ARG A 220 24.32 5.82 30.28
N GLU A 221 23.05 5.64 29.93
CA GLU A 221 22.28 4.41 30.15
C GLU A 221 22.54 3.34 29.07
N LYS A 222 23.33 3.63 28.05
CA LYS A 222 23.76 2.72 26.99
C LYS A 222 25.26 2.48 27.09
#